data_AF-A1ZWZ9-F1
#
_entry.id   AF-A1ZWZ9-F1
#
_cell.length_a   1.000
_cell.length_b   1.000
_cell.length_c   1.000
_cell.angle_alpha   90.00
_cell.angle_beta   90.00
_cell.angle_gamma   90.00
#
_symmetry.space_group_name_H-M   'P 1'
#
loop_
_entity.id
_entity.type
_entity.pdbx_description
1 polymer ?
#
loop_
_entity_poly.entity_id
_entity_poly.type
_entity_poly.pdbx_seq_one_letter_code
_entity_poly.pdbx_strand_id
1 'polypeptide(L)'
;MTIPSGKIPKAQPSDCPTLIIDEAYQVWLCYEDSKVEVKMTPLCKALYLLFWQNPQGIILYELHTYESELLEIYKHLSPHHSYWLMQANINRLVNRYNNSIHEKLSRIKQVFLKLLPADQAKYFYIVGKRRDVKKIVFCSLPPGTFI
;
A
#
# COMPACT_ATOMS: atom_id res chain seq x y z
N MET A 1 6.05 -36.73 8.52
CA MET A 1 5.15 -36.19 7.48
C MET A 1 5.55 -34.74 7.25
N THR A 2 6.34 -34.50 6.20
CA THR A 2 6.98 -33.20 5.95
C THR A 2 6.20 -32.49 4.86
N ILE A 3 5.63 -31.34 5.19
CA ILE A 3 4.95 -30.45 4.24
C ILE A 3 6.03 -29.83 3.34
N PRO A 4 5.97 -29.95 2.01
CA PRO A 4 6.94 -29.27 1.16
C PRO A 4 6.64 -27.77 1.10
N SER A 5 7.67 -26.99 1.37
CA SER A 5 7.74 -25.54 1.14
C SER A 5 7.35 -25.22 -0.31
N GLY A 6 6.19 -24.57 -0.47
CA GLY A 6 5.76 -24.04 -1.75
C GLY A 6 6.73 -22.96 -2.22
N LYS A 7 7.47 -23.25 -3.30
CA LYS A 7 8.23 -22.25 -4.04
C LYS A 7 7.27 -21.21 -4.57
N ILE A 8 7.47 -19.95 -4.17
CA ILE A 8 6.86 -18.79 -4.82
C ILE A 8 7.35 -18.81 -6.28
N PRO A 9 6.47 -18.79 -7.29
CA PRO A 9 6.89 -18.74 -8.69
C PRO A 9 7.74 -17.50 -8.93
N LYS A 10 8.94 -17.67 -9.50
CA LYS A 10 9.72 -16.56 -10.04
C LYS A 10 8.97 -16.05 -11.27
N ALA A 11 8.46 -14.82 -11.20
CA ALA A 11 7.78 -14.15 -12.30
C ALA A 11 8.69 -14.06 -13.55
N GLN A 12 8.13 -14.40 -14.71
CA GLN A 12 8.73 -14.20 -16.02
C GLN A 12 8.69 -12.71 -16.41
N PRO A 13 9.60 -12.19 -17.27
CA PRO A 13 9.91 -10.76 -17.32
C PRO A 13 9.02 -9.85 -18.20
N SER A 14 7.93 -10.31 -18.83
CA SER A 14 7.25 -9.51 -19.88
C SER A 14 5.92 -8.85 -19.52
N ASP A 15 5.20 -9.30 -18.50
CA ASP A 15 3.84 -8.77 -18.24
C ASP A 15 3.84 -7.84 -17.03
N CYS A 16 3.64 -6.54 -17.29
CA CYS A 16 3.41 -5.57 -16.23
C CYS A 16 2.03 -5.85 -15.60
N PRO A 17 1.95 -6.18 -14.31
CA PRO A 17 0.67 -6.49 -13.69
C PRO A 17 -0.20 -5.25 -13.57
N THR A 18 -1.52 -5.46 -13.59
CA THR A 18 -2.50 -4.44 -13.20
C THR A 18 -2.73 -4.50 -11.70
N LEU A 19 -2.74 -3.35 -11.01
CA LEU A 19 -3.11 -3.31 -9.60
C LEU A 19 -4.64 -3.14 -9.46
N ILE A 20 -5.26 -4.05 -8.73
CA ILE A 20 -6.69 -3.99 -8.41
C ILE A 20 -6.85 -3.95 -6.89
N ILE A 21 -7.75 -3.10 -6.42
CA ILE A 21 -8.18 -3.07 -5.02
C ILE A 21 -9.67 -3.42 -5.02
N ASP A 22 -10.02 -4.51 -4.35
CA ASP A 22 -11.42 -4.93 -4.26
C ASP A 22 -12.18 -4.22 -3.13
N GLU A 23 -13.47 -4.51 -3.04
CA GLU A 23 -14.38 -3.94 -2.03
C GLU A 23 -13.98 -4.27 -0.58
N ALA A 24 -13.21 -5.35 -0.38
CA ALA A 24 -12.68 -5.75 0.92
C ALA A 24 -11.29 -5.11 1.20
N TYR A 25 -10.87 -4.14 0.39
CA TYR A 25 -9.57 -3.50 0.43
C TYR A 25 -8.40 -4.50 0.34
N GLN A 26 -8.58 -5.62 -0.33
CA GLN A 26 -7.47 -6.50 -0.69
C GLN A 26 -6.80 -5.94 -1.94
N VAL A 27 -5.48 -5.94 -1.91
CA VAL A 27 -4.65 -5.35 -2.97
C VAL A 27 -4.08 -6.50 -3.78
N TRP A 28 -4.33 -6.50 -5.08
CA TRP A 28 -3.99 -7.58 -6.00
C TRP A 28 -3.10 -7.07 -7.13
N LEU A 29 -2.07 -7.83 -7.45
CA LEU A 29 -1.33 -7.72 -8.71
C LEU A 29 -1.85 -8.80 -9.65
N CYS A 30 -2.54 -8.38 -10.71
CA CYS A 30 -3.15 -9.26 -11.70
C CYS A 30 -2.28 -9.31 -12.97
N TYR A 31 -1.94 -10.52 -13.38
CA TYR A 31 -1.30 -10.88 -14.65
C TYR A 31 -2.35 -11.52 -15.56
N GLU A 32 -1.98 -11.90 -16.79
CA GLU A 32 -2.90 -12.52 -17.75
C GLU A 32 -3.62 -13.75 -17.17
N ASP A 33 -2.87 -14.67 -16.57
CA ASP A 33 -3.40 -15.96 -16.09
C ASP A 33 -3.39 -16.12 -14.56
N SER A 34 -3.00 -15.09 -13.80
CA SER A 34 -2.84 -15.22 -12.35
C SER A 34 -3.01 -13.91 -11.59
N LYS A 35 -3.26 -14.01 -10.29
CA LYS A 35 -3.24 -12.86 -9.38
C LYS A 35 -2.49 -13.19 -8.11
N VAL A 36 -1.78 -12.19 -7.57
CA VAL A 36 -1.01 -12.29 -6.34
C VAL A 36 -1.46 -11.22 -5.37
N GLU A 37 -1.80 -11.61 -4.14
CA GLU A 37 -2.17 -10.67 -3.09
C GLU A 37 -0.93 -9.93 -2.55
N VAL A 38 -1.02 -8.60 -2.49
CA VAL A 38 -0.02 -7.73 -1.87
C VAL A 38 -0.32 -7.62 -0.37
N LYS A 39 0.21 -8.58 0.40
CA LYS A 39 -0.03 -8.66 1.84
C LYS A 39 0.70 -7.56 2.60
N MET A 40 -0.07 -6.70 3.27
CA MET A 40 0.42 -5.61 4.13
C MET A 40 -0.17 -5.71 5.54
N THR A 41 0.53 -5.14 6.52
CA THR A 41 -0.09 -4.95 7.84
C THR A 41 -1.24 -3.93 7.71
N PRO A 42 -2.28 -4.01 8.55
CA PRO A 42 -3.42 -3.09 8.47
C PRO A 42 -3.03 -1.60 8.42
N LEU A 43 -2.07 -1.16 9.24
CA LEU A 43 -1.61 0.23 9.24
C LEU A 43 -0.84 0.62 7.97
N CYS A 44 -0.05 -0.30 7.38
CA CYS A 44 0.59 -0.05 6.08
C CYS A 44 -0.47 0.03 4.97
N LYS A 45 -1.48 -0.85 5.02
CA LYS A 45 -2.56 -0.90 4.05
C LYS A 45 -3.43 0.36 4.13
N ALA A 46 -3.78 0.84 5.33
CA ALA A 46 -4.52 2.09 5.52
C ALA A 46 -3.78 3.28 4.89
N LEU A 47 -2.47 3.40 5.16
CA LEU A 47 -1.64 4.42 4.52
C LEU A 47 -1.61 4.27 3.00
N TYR A 48 -1.48 3.04 2.49
CA TYR A 48 -1.47 2.79 1.06
C TYR A 48 -2.77 3.22 0.38
N LEU A 49 -3.91 2.88 0.96
CA LEU A 49 -5.24 3.23 0.47
C LEU A 49 -5.47 4.74 0.47
N LEU A 50 -4.99 5.45 1.49
CA LEU A 50 -5.02 6.92 1.50
C LEU A 50 -4.33 7.49 0.26
N PHE A 51 -3.11 7.04 -0.06
CA PHE A 51 -2.40 7.50 -1.26
C PHE A 51 -3.04 7.02 -2.57
N TRP A 52 -3.73 5.87 -2.56
CA TRP A 52 -4.49 5.38 -3.70
C TRP A 52 -5.70 6.27 -4.00
N GLN A 53 -6.42 6.69 -2.96
CA GLN A 53 -7.58 7.59 -3.05
C GLN A 53 -7.19 9.04 -3.34
N ASN A 54 -5.90 9.38 -3.21
CA ASN A 54 -5.34 10.72 -3.46
C ASN A 54 -4.28 10.66 -4.58
N PRO A 55 -4.68 10.46 -5.86
CA PRO A 55 -3.75 10.31 -6.98
C PRO A 55 -2.88 11.56 -7.26
N GLN A 56 -3.36 12.74 -6.87
CA GLN A 56 -2.58 13.98 -6.88
C GLN A 56 -1.36 13.92 -5.95
N GLY A 57 -1.41 13.02 -4.96
CA GLY A 57 -0.40 12.84 -3.94
C GLY A 57 -0.62 13.71 -2.70
N ILE A 58 0.16 13.42 -1.67
CA ILE A 58 0.08 14.09 -0.36
C ILE A 58 1.47 14.57 0.03
N ILE A 59 1.56 15.81 0.51
CA ILE A 59 2.76 16.32 1.17
C ILE A 59 2.78 15.76 2.59
N LEU A 60 3.85 15.07 2.98
CA LEU A 60 3.90 14.41 4.30
C LEU A 60 3.72 15.37 5.49
N TYR A 61 4.04 16.65 5.32
CA TYR A 61 3.80 17.68 6.34
C TYR A 61 2.30 17.85 6.65
N GLU A 62 1.44 17.64 5.66
CA GLU A 62 -0.01 17.78 5.74
C GLU A 62 -0.69 16.46 6.12
N LEU A 63 0.06 15.36 6.34
CA LEU A 63 -0.55 14.05 6.62
C LEU A 63 -1.48 14.06 7.85
N HIS A 64 -1.25 14.96 8.81
CA HIS A 64 -2.11 15.15 9.98
C HIS A 64 -3.53 15.60 9.63
N THR A 65 -3.75 16.28 8.50
CA THR A 65 -5.09 16.67 8.05
C THR A 65 -5.91 15.48 7.56
N TYR A 66 -5.26 14.35 7.29
CA TYR A 66 -5.87 13.09 6.85
C TYR A 66 -6.06 12.08 8.00
N GLU A 67 -5.88 12.50 9.26
CA GLU A 67 -5.98 11.64 10.43
C GLU A 67 -7.34 10.91 10.52
N SER A 68 -8.44 11.63 10.33
CA SER A 68 -9.79 11.03 10.38
C SER A 68 -10.00 10.01 9.26
N GLU A 69 -9.56 10.31 8.04
CA GLU A 69 -9.66 9.40 6.89
C GLU A 69 -8.82 8.14 7.10
N LEU A 70 -7.58 8.28 7.57
CA LEU A 70 -6.72 7.16 7.93
C LEU A 70 -7.35 6.27 9.02
N LEU A 71 -7.99 6.88 10.01
CA LEU A 71 -8.63 6.15 11.10
C LEU A 71 -9.84 5.35 10.61
N GLU A 72 -10.68 5.94 9.76
CA GLU A 72 -11.84 5.24 9.19
C GLU A 72 -11.41 4.06 8.31
N ILE A 73 -10.41 4.24 7.45
CA ILE A 73 -9.83 3.14 6.67
C ILE A 73 -9.27 2.06 7.62
N TYR A 74 -8.50 2.45 8.63
CA TYR A 74 -7.86 1.49 9.53
C TYR A 74 -8.89 0.71 10.38
N LYS A 75 -9.97 1.38 10.82
CA LYS A 75 -11.08 0.75 11.53
C LYS A 75 -11.75 -0.33 10.69
N HIS A 76 -12.00 -0.05 9.41
CA HIS A 76 -12.55 -1.03 8.48
C HIS A 76 -11.61 -2.24 8.31
N LEU A 77 -10.30 -2.00 8.22
CA LEU A 77 -9.29 -3.04 8.05
C LEU A 77 -9.00 -3.88 9.32
N SER A 78 -9.47 -3.45 10.48
CA SER A 78 -9.14 -4.10 11.76
C SER A 78 -10.31 -4.09 12.75
N PRO A 79 -11.48 -4.62 12.38
CA PRO A 79 -12.73 -4.45 13.13
C PRO A 79 -12.69 -4.97 14.57
N HIS A 80 -11.79 -5.90 14.89
CA HIS A 80 -11.63 -6.47 16.22
C HIS A 80 -10.58 -5.76 17.11
N HIS A 81 -9.91 -4.73 16.61
CA HIS A 81 -8.92 -3.99 17.41
C HIS A 81 -9.58 -2.91 18.27
N SER A 82 -8.98 -2.62 19.42
CA SER A 82 -9.40 -1.51 20.27
C SER A 82 -9.25 -0.17 19.54
N TYR A 83 -10.32 0.61 19.51
CA TYR A 83 -10.33 1.96 18.93
C TYR A 83 -9.22 2.85 19.51
N TRP A 84 -8.96 2.76 20.82
CA TRP A 84 -7.90 3.53 21.47
C TRP A 84 -6.51 3.19 20.89
N LEU A 85 -6.25 1.90 20.64
CA LEU A 85 -4.98 1.46 20.06
C LEU A 85 -4.86 1.91 18.59
N MET A 86 -5.97 1.88 17.84
CA MET A 86 -5.99 2.42 16.48
C MET A 86 -5.65 3.91 16.48
N GLN A 87 -6.32 4.70 17.31
CA GLN A 87 -6.07 6.13 17.43
C GLN A 87 -4.61 6.41 17.80
N ALA A 88 -4.04 5.70 18.79
CA ALA A 88 -2.65 5.85 19.16
C ALA A 88 -1.69 5.54 18.00
N ASN A 89 -1.99 4.52 17.19
CA ASN A 89 -1.22 4.17 16.00
C ASN A 89 -1.32 5.23 14.90
N ILE A 90 -2.51 5.79 14.64
CA ILE A 90 -2.69 6.89 13.69
C ILE A 90 -1.98 8.15 14.16
N ASN A 91 -2.14 8.53 15.43
CA ASN A 91 -1.47 9.70 16.01
C ASN A 91 0.05 9.60 15.85
N ARG A 92 0.61 8.41 16.09
CA ARG A 92 2.05 8.15 15.85
C ARG A 92 2.42 8.18 14.37
N LEU A 93 1.53 7.75 13.48
CA LEU A 93 1.75 7.73 12.04
C LEU A 93 1.80 9.15 11.45
N VAL A 94 0.87 10.01 11.85
CA VAL A 94 0.75 11.39 11.34
C VAL A 94 1.67 12.38 12.05
N ASN A 95 2.22 12.02 13.22
CA ASN A 95 3.16 12.85 13.95
C ASN A 95 4.49 12.98 13.20
N ARG A 96 4.78 14.19 12.70
CA ARG A 96 6.00 14.57 11.99
C ARG A 96 7.32 14.34 12.75
N TYR A 97 7.27 14.25 14.07
CA TYR A 97 8.44 13.99 14.92
C TYR A 97 8.66 12.48 15.14
N ASN A 98 7.75 11.62 14.67
CA ASN A 98 7.84 10.18 14.77
C ASN A 98 8.29 9.57 13.43
N ASN A 99 9.14 8.54 13.49
CA ASN A 99 9.62 7.84 12.29
C ASN A 99 8.61 6.86 11.69
N SER A 100 7.44 6.66 12.33
CA SER A 100 6.43 5.68 11.95
C SER A 100 6.07 5.77 10.46
N ILE A 101 5.86 6.98 9.92
CA ILE A 101 5.54 7.17 8.50
C ILE A 101 6.63 6.61 7.58
N HIS A 102 7.89 6.90 7.86
CA HIS A 102 9.01 6.44 7.03
C HIS A 102 9.19 4.91 7.12
N GLU A 103 8.95 4.32 8.29
CA GLU A 103 8.92 2.87 8.44
C GLU A 103 7.81 2.22 7.60
N LYS A 104 6.60 2.79 7.59
CA LYS A 104 5.48 2.26 6.80
C LYS A 104 5.72 2.41 5.31
N LEU A 105 6.22 3.57 4.86
CA LEU A 105 6.62 3.77 3.47
C LEU A 105 7.69 2.75 3.03
N SER A 106 8.72 2.53 3.87
CA SER A 106 9.75 1.53 3.62
C SER A 106 9.15 0.12 3.55
N ARG A 107 8.29 -0.25 4.49
CA ARG A 107 7.67 -1.58 4.52
C ARG A 107 6.76 -1.82 3.32
N ILE A 108 5.95 -0.84 2.91
CA ILE A 108 5.14 -0.90 1.69
C ILE A 108 6.05 -1.13 0.48
N LYS A 109 7.11 -0.33 0.31
CA LYS A 109 8.09 -0.49 -0.77
C LYS A 109 8.68 -1.91 -0.79
N GLN A 110 9.07 -2.44 0.37
CA GLN A 110 9.63 -3.78 0.46
C GLN A 110 8.63 -4.89 0.11
N VAL A 111 7.33 -4.72 0.38
CA VAL A 111 6.31 -5.69 -0.03
C VAL A 111 6.27 -5.79 -1.56
N PHE A 112 6.25 -4.65 -2.27
CA PHE A 112 6.25 -4.67 -3.74
C PHE A 112 7.56 -5.18 -4.34
N LEU A 113 8.71 -4.79 -3.79
CA LEU A 113 10.01 -5.27 -4.27
C LEU A 113 10.24 -6.79 -4.08
N LYS A 114 9.49 -7.43 -3.20
CA LYS A 114 9.50 -8.90 -3.05
C LYS A 114 8.67 -9.61 -4.12
N LEU A 115 7.71 -8.91 -4.71
CA LEU A 115 6.76 -9.46 -5.69
C LEU A 115 7.15 -9.10 -7.13
N LEU A 116 7.84 -7.97 -7.31
CA LEU A 116 8.12 -7.38 -8.61
C LEU A 116 9.59 -6.99 -8.75
N PRO A 117 10.15 -7.07 -9.98
CA PRO A 117 11.41 -6.42 -10.34
C PRO A 117 11.39 -4.92 -10.00
N ALA A 118 12.54 -4.35 -9.61
CA ALA A 118 12.62 -2.98 -9.08
C ALA A 118 12.19 -1.89 -10.07
N ASP A 119 12.41 -2.13 -11.36
CA ASP A 119 12.04 -1.28 -12.49
C ASP A 119 10.52 -1.23 -12.72
N GLN A 120 9.78 -2.28 -12.36
CA GLN A 120 8.32 -2.32 -12.37
C GLN A 120 7.72 -1.88 -11.03
N ALA A 121 8.28 -2.35 -9.91
CA ALA A 121 7.76 -2.09 -8.57
C ALA A 121 7.56 -0.60 -8.26
N LYS A 122 8.41 0.27 -8.82
CA LYS A 122 8.39 1.72 -8.65
C LYS A 122 7.06 2.38 -9.04
N TYR A 123 6.24 1.72 -9.83
CA TYR A 123 4.92 2.22 -10.24
C TYR A 123 3.81 1.92 -9.23
N PHE A 124 4.05 1.00 -8.28
CA PHE A 124 3.02 0.50 -7.36
C PHE A 124 3.20 0.97 -5.92
N TYR A 125 4.40 1.38 -5.50
CA TYR A 125 4.63 1.93 -4.15
C TYR A 125 4.70 3.45 -4.13
N ILE A 126 4.53 4.03 -2.94
CA ILE A 126 4.53 5.47 -2.72
C ILE A 126 5.95 6.02 -2.93
N VAL A 127 6.11 6.88 -3.94
CA VAL A 127 7.37 7.55 -4.30
C VAL A 127 7.27 9.06 -4.13
N GLY A 128 8.42 9.72 -4.08
CA GLY A 128 8.53 11.17 -3.96
C GLY A 128 9.80 11.54 -3.21
N LYS A 129 10.39 12.70 -3.54
CA LYS A 129 11.60 13.19 -2.87
C LYS A 129 11.29 13.66 -1.44
N ARG A 130 12.32 14.07 -0.72
CA ARG A 130 12.18 14.66 0.62
C ARG A 130 11.58 16.06 0.45
N ARG A 131 10.54 16.37 1.23
CA ARG A 131 9.76 17.64 1.20
C ARG A 131 8.86 17.85 -0.03
N ASP A 132 8.90 16.96 -1.01
CA ASP A 132 7.98 16.98 -2.14
C ASP A 132 6.74 16.12 -1.89
N VAL A 133 5.73 16.34 -2.72
CA VAL A 133 4.54 15.49 -2.83
C VAL A 133 4.95 14.03 -2.98
N LYS A 134 4.31 13.16 -2.19
CA LYS A 134 4.41 11.71 -2.34
C LYS A 134 3.17 11.16 -3.03
N LYS A 135 3.34 10.21 -3.93
CA LYS A 135 2.22 9.58 -4.67
C LYS A 135 2.59 8.22 -5.21
N ILE A 136 1.58 7.48 -5.64
CA ILE A 136 1.74 6.29 -6.49
C ILE A 136 1.73 6.81 -7.93
N VAL A 137 2.75 6.48 -8.72
CA VAL A 137 2.96 7.14 -10.03
C VAL A 137 2.12 6.52 -11.15
N PHE A 138 1.69 5.27 -11.00
CA PHE A 138 0.98 4.49 -12.02
C PHE A 138 1.74 4.41 -13.36
N CYS A 139 2.11 3.19 -13.75
CA CYS A 139 2.40 2.93 -15.16
C CYS A 139 1.01 2.94 -15.83
N SER A 140 0.68 3.90 -16.68
CA SER A 140 -0.62 4.01 -17.40
C SER A 140 -1.15 2.63 -17.86
N LEU A 141 -2.43 2.25 -17.70
CA LEU A 141 -3.65 2.95 -18.13
C LEU A 141 -4.54 3.48 -16.98
N PRO A 142 -5.39 4.49 -17.26
CA PRO A 142 -6.40 4.95 -16.31
C PRO A 142 -7.35 3.79 -15.93
N PRO A 143 -7.64 3.56 -14.64
CA PRO A 143 -8.66 2.60 -14.23
C PRO A 143 -10.03 3.19 -14.54
N GLY A 144 -10.50 2.95 -15.76
CA GLY A 144 -11.89 3.02 -16.17
C GLY A 144 -12.42 1.60 -16.36
N THR A 145 -12.32 0.73 -15.36
CA THR A 145 -13.02 -0.56 -15.35
C THR A 145 -13.22 -0.99 -13.91
N PHE A 146 -14.34 -0.56 -13.33
CA PHE A 146 -15.02 -1.38 -12.34
C PHE A 146 -15.67 -2.52 -13.13
N ILE A 147 -15.33 -3.78 -12.80
CA ILE A 147 -16.15 -4.95 -13.11
C ILE A 147 -16.71 -5.48 -11.81
#